data_AF-A0A7X7ULJ8-F1
#
_entry.id   AF-A0A7X7ULJ8-F1
#
_cell.length_a   1.000
_cell.length_b   1.000
_cell.length_c   1.000
_cell.angle_alpha   90.00
_cell.angle_beta   90.00
_cell.angle_gamma   90.00
#
_symmetry.space_group_name_H-M   'P 1'
#
loop_
_entity.id
_entity.type
_entity.pdbx_description
1 polymer ?
#
loop_
_entity_poly.entity_id
_entity_poly.type
_entity_poly.pdbx_seq_one_letter_code
_entity_poly.pdbx_strand_id
1 'polypeptide(L)'
;MKEMQVPADFNWKTTCNLQVSITAKSNGLVEILDSQGNAYQKAFLLANKPFVLKFTVPTFEKSLKIKFNWKETSVDITSDNLTATLN
;
A
#
# COMPACT_ATOMS: atom_id res chain seq x y z
N MET A 1 4.00 10.15 42.25
CA MET A 1 3.63 10.03 40.82
C MET A 1 3.50 8.56 40.50
N LYS A 2 2.40 8.11 39.90
CA LYS A 2 2.30 6.75 39.34
C LYS A 2 2.95 6.82 37.95
N GLU A 3 4.06 6.11 37.77
CA GLU A 3 4.73 6.02 36.48
C GLU A 3 3.81 5.32 35.48
N MET A 4 3.66 5.94 34.32
CA MET A 4 2.91 5.38 33.20
C MET A 4 3.71 4.19 32.67
N GLN A 5 3.18 2.98 32.88
CA GLN A 5 3.79 1.72 32.42
C GLN A 5 3.45 1.54 30.94
N VAL A 6 4.45 1.71 30.07
CA VAL A 6 4.31 1.40 28.64
C VAL A 6 4.38 -0.12 28.47
N PRO A 7 3.41 -0.75 27.79
CA PRO A 7 3.46 -2.18 27.50
C PRO A 7 4.76 -2.56 26.77
N ALA A 8 5.34 -3.71 27.09
CA ALA A 8 6.56 -4.19 26.44
C ALA A 8 6.40 -4.37 24.92
N ASP A 9 5.18 -4.64 24.46
CA ASP A 9 4.83 -4.82 23.05
C ASP A 9 4.51 -3.49 22.33
N PHE A 10 4.72 -2.35 22.99
CA PHE A 10 4.45 -1.05 22.41
C PHE A 10 5.45 -0.76 21.28
N ASN A 11 4.98 -0.87 20.04
CA ASN A 11 5.77 -0.58 18.88
C ASN A 11 5.84 0.92 18.64
N TRP A 12 7.00 1.52 18.93
CA TRP A 12 7.28 2.93 18.68
C TRP A 12 7.39 3.28 17.18
N LYS A 13 7.39 2.30 16.28
CA LYS A 13 7.44 2.56 14.83
C LYS A 13 6.09 3.07 14.35
N THR A 14 6.09 4.32 13.94
CA THR A 14 4.95 4.99 13.30
C THR A 14 4.83 4.69 11.80
N THR A 15 5.77 3.91 11.25
CA THR A 15 5.85 3.58 9.82
C THR A 15 6.05 2.08 9.61
N CYS A 16 5.36 1.51 8.62
CA CYS A 16 5.59 0.16 8.13
C CYS A 16 6.07 0.19 6.67
N ASN A 17 6.89 -0.80 6.31
CA ASN A 17 7.34 -0.98 4.94
C ASN A 17 6.40 -1.97 4.26
N LEU A 18 5.76 -1.54 3.18
CA LEU A 18 4.90 -2.37 2.36
C LEU A 18 5.59 -2.67 1.04
N GLN A 19 5.48 -3.92 0.62
CA GLN A 19 5.81 -4.38 -0.71
C GLN A 19 4.52 -4.73 -1.43
N VAL A 20 4.22 -4.03 -2.52
CA VAL A 20 3.07 -4.32 -3.37
C VAL A 20 3.56 -4.87 -4.70
N SER A 21 3.10 -6.06 -5.06
CA SER A 21 3.28 -6.66 -6.37
C SER A 21 1.99 -6.49 -7.18
N ILE A 22 2.05 -5.70 -8.25
CA ILE A 22 0.90 -5.41 -9.12
C ILE A 22 1.14 -6.04 -10.48
N THR A 23 0.19 -6.83 -10.95
CA THR A 23 0.20 -7.36 -12.32
C THR A 23 -1.06 -6.91 -13.04
N ALA A 24 -0.90 -6.25 -14.19
CA ALA A 24 -2.02 -5.81 -15.02
C ALA A 24 -2.06 -6.53 -16.36
N LYS A 25 -3.25 -6.80 -16.90
CA LYS A 25 -3.42 -7.41 -18.24
C LYS A 25 -3.16 -6.45 -19.39
N SER A 26 -3.22 -5.15 -19.13
CA SER A 26 -3.01 -4.09 -20.12
C SER A 26 -1.93 -3.12 -19.64
N ASN A 27 -1.35 -2.36 -20.58
CA ASN A 27 -0.48 -1.25 -20.22
C ASN A 27 -1.32 -0.13 -19.63
N GLY A 28 -0.80 0.56 -18.63
CA GLY A 28 -1.54 1.68 -18.04
C GLY A 28 -0.82 2.31 -16.87
N LEU A 29 -1.32 3.47 -16.46
CA LEU A 29 -0.84 4.16 -15.28
C LEU A 29 -1.54 3.57 -14.06
N VAL A 30 -0.75 3.18 -13.07
CA VAL A 30 -1.22 2.79 -11.74
C VAL A 30 -0.87 3.88 -10.75
N GLU A 31 -1.84 4.24 -9.93
CA GLU A 31 -1.67 5.15 -8.81
C GLU A 31 -2.00 4.38 -7.54
N ILE A 32 -1.05 4.35 -6.61
CA ILE A 32 -1.28 3.86 -5.25
C ILE A 32 -1.63 5.08 -4.43
N LEU A 33 -2.84 5.10 -3.91
CA LEU A 33 -3.46 6.20 -3.20
C LEU A 33 -3.71 5.80 -1.74
N ASP A 34 -3.66 6.78 -0.85
CA ASP A 34 -4.13 6.63 0.53
C ASP A 34 -5.67 6.61 0.60
N SER A 35 -6.20 6.41 1.80
CA SER A 35 -7.63 6.48 2.07
C SER A 35 -8.28 7.81 1.69
N GLN A 36 -7.53 8.91 1.71
CA GLN A 36 -7.96 10.28 1.37
C GLN A 36 -7.86 10.60 -0.14
N GLY A 37 -7.23 9.73 -0.94
CA GLY A 37 -7.00 9.92 -2.37
C GLY A 37 -5.67 10.61 -2.73
N ASN A 38 -4.76 10.81 -1.78
CA ASN A 38 -3.41 11.29 -2.06
C ASN A 38 -2.55 10.16 -2.63
N ALA A 39 -1.79 10.45 -3.69
CA ALA A 39 -0.94 9.43 -4.31
C ALA A 39 0.36 9.23 -3.52
N TYR A 40 0.56 8.03 -2.99
CA TYR A 40 1.87 7.59 -2.49
C TYR A 40 2.87 7.39 -3.63
N GLN A 41 2.43 6.72 -4.70
CA GLN A 41 3.29 6.44 -5.84
C GLN A 41 2.46 6.38 -7.13
N LYS A 42 3.05 6.85 -8.22
CA LYS A 42 2.57 6.63 -9.57
C LYS A 42 3.60 5.81 -10.33
N ALA A 43 3.13 4.83 -11.10
CA ALA A 43 3.99 4.00 -11.94
C ALA A 43 3.27 3.64 -13.24
N PHE A 44 4.04 3.35 -14.27
CA PHE A 44 3.49 2.82 -15.52
C PHE A 44 3.68 1.30 -15.54
N LEU A 45 2.57 0.57 -15.61
CA LEU A 45 2.56 -0.89 -15.70
C LEU A 45 2.64 -1.32 -17.15
N LEU A 46 3.44 -2.36 -17.39
CA LEU A 46 3.48 -3.09 -18.65
C LEU A 46 2.59 -4.34 -18.52
N ALA A 47 1.85 -4.65 -19.57
CA ALA A 47 0.95 -5.79 -19.64
C ALA A 47 1.70 -7.09 -19.32
N ASN A 48 1.10 -7.89 -18.45
CA ASN A 48 1.58 -9.20 -18.00
C ASN A 48 2.97 -9.19 -17.35
N LYS A 49 3.49 -8.01 -16.96
CA LYS A 49 4.72 -7.91 -16.19
C LYS A 49 4.40 -7.57 -14.73
N PRO A 50 4.87 -8.37 -13.77
CA PRO A 50 4.73 -8.02 -12.37
C PRO A 50 5.60 -6.80 -12.07
N PHE A 51 4.96 -5.77 -11.54
CA PHE A 51 5.62 -4.57 -11.02
C PHE A 51 5.65 -4.65 -9.51
N VAL A 52 6.85 -4.71 -8.94
CA VAL A 52 7.05 -4.76 -7.50
C VAL A 52 7.54 -3.41 -7.03
N LEU A 53 6.79 -2.81 -6.11
CA LEU A 53 7.15 -1.57 -5.45
C LEU A 53 7.29 -1.80 -3.95
N LYS A 54 8.32 -1.20 -3.35
CA LYS A 54 8.47 -1.08 -1.91
C LYS A 54 8.32 0.38 -1.51
N PHE A 55 7.45 0.66 -0.57
CA PHE A 55 7.22 2.01 -0.06
C PHE A 55 6.86 1.95 1.43
N THR A 56 7.03 3.08 2.10
CA THR A 56 6.79 3.19 3.53
C THR A 56 5.50 3.97 3.75
N VAL A 57 4.59 3.42 4.54
CA VAL A 57 3.34 4.09 4.92
C VAL A 57 3.24 4.25 6.43
N PRO A 58 2.43 5.18 6.93
CA PRO A 58 2.13 5.26 8.35
C PRO A 58 1.43 4.00 8.85
N THR A 59 1.78 3.51 10.04
CA THR A 59 1.21 2.27 10.62
C THR A 59 -0.28 2.34 10.93
N PHE A 60 -0.87 3.53 10.97
CA PHE A 60 -2.31 3.70 11.14
C PHE A 60 -3.09 3.47 9.85
N GLU A 61 -2.44 3.47 8.69
CA GLU A 61 -3.10 3.24 7.40
C GLU A 61 -3.53 1.78 7.32
N LYS A 62 -4.84 1.54 7.28
CA LYS A 62 -5.41 0.17 7.24
C LYS A 62 -5.72 -0.31 5.84
N SER A 63 -5.89 0.60 4.89
CA SER A 63 -6.25 0.28 3.52
C SER A 63 -5.58 1.23 2.55
N LEU A 64 -5.34 0.73 1.34
CA LEU A 64 -4.78 1.48 0.21
C LEU A 64 -5.75 1.40 -0.96
N LYS A 65 -5.82 2.46 -1.74
CA LYS A 65 -6.59 2.48 -2.98
C LYS A 65 -5.63 2.35 -4.15
N ILE A 66 -5.81 1.33 -4.97
CA ILE A 66 -5.07 1.16 -6.22
C ILE A 66 -5.96 1.63 -7.36
N LYS A 67 -5.56 2.70 -8.03
CA LYS A 67 -6.26 3.22 -9.20
C LYS A 67 -5.52 2.81 -10.46
N PHE A 68 -6.22 2.14 -11.37
CA PHE A 68 -5.69 1.69 -12.64
C PHE A 68 -6.73 1.91 -13.73
N ASN A 69 -6.35 2.62 -14.80
CA ASN A 69 -7.25 2.94 -15.92
C ASN A 69 -8.61 3.49 -15.45
N TRP A 70 -8.59 4.46 -14.52
CA TRP A 70 -9.80 5.09 -13.94
C TRP A 70 -10.67 4.18 -13.07
N LYS A 71 -10.26 2.93 -12.80
CA LYS A 71 -10.90 2.05 -11.83
C LYS A 71 -10.13 2.04 -10.52
N GLU A 72 -10.85 2.18 -9.42
CA GLU A 72 -10.27 2.15 -8.07
C GLU A 72 -10.57 0.81 -7.43
N THR A 73 -9.56 0.19 -6.82
CA THR A 73 -9.67 -1.04 -6.03
C THR A 73 -9.10 -0.77 -4.65
N SER A 74 -9.91 -0.94 -3.61
CA SER A 74 -9.44 -0.86 -2.23
C SER A 74 -8.79 -2.18 -1.84
N VAL A 75 -7.60 -2.12 -1.26
CA VAL A 75 -6.83 -3.27 -0.77
C VAL A 75 -6.52 -3.02 0.70
N ASP A 76 -6.95 -3.92 1.57
CA ASP A 76 -6.67 -3.84 3.00
C ASP A 76 -5.24 -4.30 3.28
N ILE A 77 -4.54 -3.55 4.14
CA ILE A 77 -3.17 -3.85 4.57
C ILE A 77 -3.25 -4.89 5.69
N THR A 78 -3.29 -6.17 5.31
CA THR A 78 -3.27 -7.30 6.25
C THR A 78 -1.87 -7.85 6.50
N SER A 79 -0.93 -7.57 5.59
CA SER A 79 0.45 -8.04 5.66
C SER A 79 1.40 -7.09 4.92
N ASP A 80 2.70 -7.21 5.21
CA ASP A 80 3.74 -6.39 4.60
C ASP A 80 3.91 -6.66 3.09
N ASN A 81 3.41 -7.80 2.59
CA ASN A 81 3.50 -8.19 1.18
C ASN A 81 2.09 -8.33 0.58
N LEU A 82 1.71 -7.37 -0.26
CA LEU A 82 0.41 -7.33 -0.91
C LEU A 82 0.57 -7.73 -2.40
N THR A 83 -0.32 -8.60 -2.88
CA THR A 83 -0.38 -8.99 -4.30
C THR A 83 -1.72 -8.57 -4.89
N ALA A 84 -1.70 -7.77 -5.94
CA ALA A 84 -2.90 -7.30 -6.62
C ALA A 84 -2.84 -7.63 -8.13
N THR A 85 -3.86 -8.31 -8.63
CA THR A 85 -4.02 -8.58 -10.06
C THR A 85 -5.12 -7.68 -10.62
N LEU A 86 -4.77 -6.80 -11.55
CA LEU A 86 -5.66 -5.84 -12.18
C LEU A 86 -6.07 -6.35 -13.57
N ASN A 87 -7.38 -6.34 -13.84
CA ASN A 87 -7.96 -6.77 -15.11
C ASN A 87 -8.12 -5.59 -16.08
#